data_AF-A0A1V8U5C0-F1
#
_entry.id   AF-A0A1V8U5C0-F1
#
_cell.length_a   1.000
_cell.length_b   1.000
_cell.length_c   1.000
_cell.angle_alpha   90.00
_cell.angle_beta   90.00
_cell.angle_gamma   90.00
#
_symmetry.space_group_name_H-M   'P 1'
#
loop_
_entity.id
_entity.type
_entity.pdbx_description
1 polymer ?
#
loop_
_entity_poly.entity_id
_entity_poly.type
_entity_poly.pdbx_seq_one_letter_code
_entity_poly.pdbx_strand_id
1 'polypeptide(L)'
;MRLLNTTTLAFEEFYDTQQVKYSILSHCWSQDRADPEVTLQAYLSGNYNPEGQGWKKILRCCALSKEFGYEWTWIDTCCIDKSSSAELSEAINSMFKWYQDSSECYVFMDDCDGNTLPRVDEFDKDERWKQGMHVSDVANIETFSKSRWFKRGWTLQELLAPREVLFYSSTDLLLGTKAELASLLSYSSGIAQEYILHPDGIRTASVAIRMSWAWDRTTTRVEDIGYCLLGIFGINMPLLYGEGQNAFQRVQHEIIRTHVDLSIFAWGIHLQQPDHCSILARDESSAWAHSADLASLTYETAAEKAARHASSYGIDSDAKTIARVNWAGQTPLRRREYANKEISWKSSTS
;
A
#
# COMPACT_ATOMS: atom_id res chain seq x y z
N MET A 1 7.67 16.03 12.81
CA MET A 1 8.21 14.66 12.93
C MET A 1 9.10 14.59 14.17
N ARG A 2 8.92 13.59 15.03
CA ARG A 2 9.81 13.35 16.18
C ARG A 2 10.86 12.30 15.80
N LEU A 3 12.11 12.49 16.22
CA LEU A 3 13.21 11.56 15.98
C LEU A 3 13.87 11.16 17.29
N LEU A 4 14.44 9.96 17.32
CA LEU A 4 15.21 9.42 18.44
C LEU A 4 16.70 9.65 18.21
N ASN A 5 17.39 10.27 19.16
CA ASN A 5 18.84 10.40 19.11
C ASN A 5 19.51 9.03 19.33
N THR A 6 20.38 8.63 18.42
CA THR A 6 20.97 7.28 18.40
C THR A 6 21.97 7.04 19.52
N THR A 7 22.44 8.08 20.20
CA THR A 7 23.39 7.98 21.32
C THR A 7 22.74 8.26 22.67
N THR A 8 21.97 9.35 22.81
CA THR A 8 21.36 9.73 24.09
C THR A 8 20.03 9.03 24.34
N LEU A 9 19.42 8.47 23.29
CA LEU A 9 18.06 7.92 23.29
C LEU A 9 16.99 8.96 23.67
N ALA A 10 17.30 10.25 23.60
CA ALA A 10 16.33 11.33 23.79
C ALA A 10 15.56 11.62 22.49
N PHE A 11 14.32 12.10 22.64
CA PHE A 11 13.49 12.53 21.50
C PHE A 11 13.66 14.02 21.22
N GLU A 12 13.66 14.37 19.93
CA GLU A 12 13.64 15.76 19.46
C GLU A 12 12.63 15.93 18.31
N GLU A 13 12.04 17.12 18.19
CA GLU A 13 11.04 17.43 17.16
C GLU A 13 11.62 18.27 16.02
N PHE A 14 11.36 17.82 14.80
CA PHE A 14 11.78 18.46 13.56
C PHE A 14 10.54 18.77 12.71
N TYR A 15 10.43 20.02 12.26
CA TYR A 15 9.29 20.49 11.44
C TYR A 15 9.53 20.32 9.94
N ASP A 16 10.79 20.22 9.52
CA ASP A 16 11.20 20.04 8.13
C ASP A 16 12.17 18.85 8.01
N THR A 17 11.73 17.79 7.35
CA THR A 17 12.50 16.57 7.13
C THR A 17 13.73 16.80 6.25
N GLN A 18 13.75 17.86 5.43
CA GLN A 18 14.89 18.17 4.56
C GLN A 18 16.08 18.76 5.31
N GLN A 19 15.88 19.21 6.56
CA GLN A 19 16.93 19.84 7.36
C GLN A 19 17.70 18.86 8.25
N VAL A 20 17.24 17.61 8.34
CA VAL A 20 17.84 16.58 9.19
C VAL A 20 18.10 15.31 8.39
N LYS A 21 19.29 14.75 8.53
CA LYS A 21 19.60 13.41 8.03
C LYS A 21 19.25 12.39 9.10
N TYR A 22 18.47 11.39 8.73
CA TYR A 22 18.04 10.34 9.63
C TYR A 22 17.90 9.01 8.90
N SER A 23 18.09 7.93 9.64
CA SER A 23 17.67 6.59 9.24
C SER A 23 16.22 6.33 9.66
N ILE A 24 15.58 5.32 9.10
CA ILE A 24 14.23 4.92 9.47
C ILE A 24 14.14 3.40 9.65
N LEU A 25 13.37 2.96 10.65
CA LEU A 25 13.12 1.53 10.86
C LEU A 25 11.87 1.07 10.14
N SER A 26 11.97 -0.09 9.51
CA SER A 26 10.87 -0.90 9.02
C SER A 26 10.90 -2.25 9.73
N HIS A 27 9.81 -2.63 10.38
CA HIS A 27 9.76 -3.89 11.12
C HIS A 27 8.35 -4.46 11.22
N CYS A 28 8.26 -5.74 11.57
CA CYS A 28 6.99 -6.31 12.03
C CYS A 28 6.90 -6.17 13.55
N TRP A 29 5.77 -5.65 14.03
CA TRP A 29 5.51 -5.62 15.46
C TRP A 29 5.42 -7.04 16.01
N SER A 30 5.93 -7.24 17.23
CA SER A 30 5.75 -8.48 17.98
C SER A 30 4.27 -8.88 18.05
N GLN A 31 3.99 -10.16 17.78
CA GLN A 31 2.68 -10.75 18.03
C GLN A 31 2.54 -11.24 19.48
N ASP A 32 3.64 -11.30 20.22
CA ASP A 32 3.63 -11.69 21.63
C ASP A 32 3.14 -10.52 22.49
N ARG A 33 1.95 -10.68 23.07
CA ARG A 33 1.38 -9.68 23.97
C ARG A 33 2.14 -9.57 25.30
N ALA A 34 2.92 -10.59 25.66
CA ALA A 34 3.78 -10.55 26.85
C ALA A 34 5.06 -9.74 26.60
N ASP A 35 5.40 -9.45 25.34
CA ASP A 35 6.56 -8.67 24.95
C ASP A 35 6.20 -7.67 23.83
N PRO A 36 5.40 -6.64 24.15
CA PRO A 36 4.95 -5.66 23.18
C PRO A 36 6.09 -4.72 22.75
N GLU A 37 5.92 -4.12 21.57
CA GLU A 37 6.80 -3.04 21.11
C GLU A 37 6.78 -1.85 22.08
N VAL A 38 7.93 -1.18 22.24
CA VAL A 38 8.04 -0.03 23.14
C VAL A 38 7.41 1.19 22.47
N THR A 39 6.28 1.64 23.03
CA THR A 39 5.62 2.87 22.59
C THR A 39 6.25 4.12 23.21
N LEU A 40 5.99 5.30 22.63
CA LEU A 40 6.44 6.57 23.21
C LEU A 40 5.99 6.71 24.67
N GLN A 41 4.72 6.42 24.96
CA GLN A 41 4.16 6.53 26.31
C GLN A 41 4.81 5.54 27.29
N ALA A 42 5.06 4.30 26.84
CA ALA A 42 5.77 3.30 27.64
C ALA A 42 7.20 3.77 27.96
N TYR A 43 7.90 4.32 26.98
CA TYR A 43 9.24 4.87 27.15
C TYR A 43 9.25 6.04 28.15
N LEU A 44 8.40 7.04 27.95
CA LEU A 44 8.33 8.24 28.80
C LEU A 44 7.94 7.94 30.25
N SER A 45 7.11 6.91 30.47
CA SER A 45 6.72 6.47 31.82
C SER A 45 7.71 5.49 32.46
N GLY A 46 8.74 5.04 31.73
CA GLY A 46 9.63 3.98 32.17
C GLY A 46 8.97 2.61 32.31
N ASN A 47 7.79 2.41 31.70
CA ASN A 47 6.98 1.20 31.79
C ASN A 47 7.13 0.34 30.53
N TYR A 48 8.32 -0.19 30.31
CA TYR A 48 8.62 -1.14 29.24
C TYR A 48 9.60 -2.20 29.74
N ASN A 49 9.68 -3.33 29.04
CA ASN A 49 10.61 -4.41 29.36
C ASN A 49 12.00 -4.13 28.73
N PRO A 50 13.06 -3.84 29.50
CA PRO A 50 14.39 -3.61 28.96
C PRO A 50 15.01 -4.87 28.33
N GLU A 51 14.53 -6.06 28.71
CA GLU A 51 14.95 -7.33 28.13
C GLU A 51 14.06 -7.76 26.96
N GLY A 52 13.03 -6.98 26.65
CA GLY A 52 12.04 -7.25 25.62
C GLY A 52 12.57 -7.04 24.21
N GLN A 53 12.00 -7.77 23.25
CA GLN A 53 12.35 -7.70 21.84
C GLN A 53 12.11 -6.30 21.26
N GLY A 54 11.04 -5.62 21.68
CA GLY A 54 10.75 -4.27 21.23
C GLY A 54 11.86 -3.27 21.60
N TRP A 55 12.39 -3.36 22.82
CA TRP A 55 13.49 -2.50 23.25
C TRP A 55 14.80 -2.87 22.54
N LYS A 56 15.08 -4.16 22.39
CA LYS A 56 16.24 -4.67 21.65
C LYS A 56 16.25 -4.19 20.21
N LYS A 57 15.10 -4.15 19.53
CA LYS A 57 14.97 -3.60 18.17
C LYS A 57 15.30 -2.11 18.11
N ILE A 58 14.85 -1.31 19.09
CA ILE A 58 15.19 0.12 19.16
C ILE A 58 16.70 0.29 19.33
N LEU A 59 17.31 -0.40 20.29
CA LEU A 59 18.76 -0.32 20.53
C LEU A 59 19.56 -0.77 19.31
N ARG A 60 19.13 -1.86 18.66
CA ARG A 60 19.70 -2.38 17.42
C ARG A 60 19.65 -1.35 16.30
N CYS A 61 18.50 -0.71 16.09
CA CYS A 61 18.33 0.35 15.10
C CYS A 61 19.23 1.55 15.41
N CYS A 62 19.30 2.00 16.66
CA CYS A 62 20.21 3.07 17.08
C CYS A 62 21.68 2.72 16.84
N ALA A 63 22.09 1.48 17.15
CA ALA A 63 23.46 1.01 16.94
C ALA A 63 23.84 1.02 15.45
N LEU A 64 23.00 0.45 14.58
CA LEU A 64 23.21 0.49 13.12
C LEU A 64 23.24 1.93 12.60
N SER A 65 22.26 2.74 12.99
CA SER A 65 22.19 4.15 12.57
C SER A 65 23.47 4.90 12.92
N LYS A 66 24.00 4.67 14.13
CA LYS A 66 25.25 5.28 14.59
C LYS A 66 26.47 4.77 13.82
N GLU A 67 26.52 3.48 13.50
CA GLU A 67 27.59 2.88 12.68
C GLU A 67 27.68 3.53 11.31
N PHE A 68 26.54 3.80 10.68
CA PHE A 68 26.45 4.48 9.37
C PHE A 68 26.45 6.02 9.47
N GLY A 69 26.66 6.59 10.67
CA GLY A 69 26.87 8.03 10.86
C GLY A 69 25.60 8.87 11.00
N TYR A 70 24.45 8.26 11.28
CA TYR A 70 23.20 8.96 11.57
C TYR A 70 23.05 9.24 13.06
N GLU A 71 22.92 10.52 13.41
CA GLU A 71 22.62 10.95 14.77
C GLU A 71 21.15 10.70 15.15
N TRP A 72 20.27 10.64 14.16
CA TRP A 72 18.83 10.55 14.34
C TRP A 72 18.24 9.34 13.62
N THR A 73 17.28 8.69 14.26
CA THR A 73 16.49 7.62 13.65
C THR A 73 15.00 7.80 13.91
N TRP A 74 14.16 7.38 12.97
CA TRP A 74 12.71 7.34 13.13
C TRP A 74 12.22 5.91 13.28
N ILE A 75 11.36 5.69 14.28
CA ILE A 75 10.76 4.39 14.58
C ILE A 75 9.28 4.61 14.91
N ASP A 76 8.36 4.03 14.13
CA ASP A 76 6.91 4.27 14.24
C ASP A 76 6.34 3.91 15.63
N THR A 77 6.96 2.97 16.33
CA THR A 77 6.53 2.53 17.67
C THR A 77 6.70 3.62 18.71
N CYS A 78 7.85 4.29 18.72
CA CYS A 78 8.24 5.23 19.77
C CYS A 78 8.39 6.69 19.32
N CYS A 79 8.40 6.99 18.02
CA CYS A 79 8.44 8.36 17.51
C CYS A 79 7.05 8.98 17.31
N ILE A 80 5.99 8.18 17.25
CA ILE A 80 4.61 8.67 17.11
C ILE A 80 3.91 8.62 18.47
N ASP A 81 3.34 9.74 18.90
CA ASP A 81 2.38 9.76 20.00
C ASP A 81 1.02 9.21 19.55
N LYS A 82 0.87 7.90 19.69
CA LYS A 82 -0.38 7.19 19.37
C LYS A 82 -1.54 7.53 20.31
N SER A 83 -1.28 8.26 21.41
CA SER A 83 -2.34 8.75 22.30
C SER A 83 -2.97 10.06 21.81
N SER A 84 -2.24 10.81 20.97
CA SER A 84 -2.73 12.03 20.32
C SER A 84 -3.32 11.68 18.96
N SER A 85 -4.65 11.79 18.82
CA SER A 85 -5.32 11.53 17.53
C SER A 85 -4.88 12.51 16.44
N ALA A 86 -4.56 13.75 16.80
CA ALA A 86 -4.04 14.75 15.89
C ALA A 86 -2.66 14.36 15.36
N GLU A 87 -1.74 13.98 16.26
CA GLU A 87 -0.38 13.56 15.87
C GLU A 87 -0.41 12.25 15.08
N LEU A 88 -1.20 11.27 15.50
CA LEU A 88 -1.38 10.02 14.76
C LEU A 88 -1.90 10.28 13.33
N SER A 89 -2.86 11.19 13.18
CA SER A 89 -3.39 11.57 11.87
C SER A 89 -2.34 12.25 11.01
N GLU A 90 -1.56 13.18 11.57
CA GLU A 90 -0.45 13.82 10.86
C GLU A 90 0.60 12.80 10.44
N ALA A 91 0.97 11.89 11.34
CA ALA A 91 2.00 10.89 11.11
C ALA A 91 1.62 9.92 9.99
N ILE A 92 0.41 9.37 10.01
CA ILE A 92 -0.04 8.45 8.94
C ILE A 92 -0.12 9.15 7.59
N ASN A 93 -0.59 10.40 7.55
CA ASN A 93 -0.64 11.19 6.32
C ASN A 93 0.76 11.60 5.81
N SER A 94 1.78 11.55 6.67
CA SER A 94 3.16 11.95 6.35
C SER A 94 4.13 10.78 6.21
N MET A 95 3.73 9.56 6.61
CA MET A 95 4.62 8.40 6.75
C MET A 95 5.36 8.09 5.46
N PHE A 96 4.67 8.09 4.31
CA PHE A 96 5.32 7.90 3.00
C PHE A 96 6.43 8.91 2.75
N LYS A 97 6.17 10.19 3.03
CA LYS A 97 7.17 11.25 2.85
C LYS A 97 8.35 11.06 3.80
N TRP A 98 8.09 10.64 5.04
CA TRP A 98 9.15 10.37 6.02
C TRP A 98 10.01 9.17 5.63
N TYR A 99 9.45 8.11 5.03
CA TYR A 99 10.26 7.06 4.42
C TYR A 99 11.00 7.55 3.18
N GLN A 100 10.34 8.32 2.31
CA GLN A 100 10.95 8.86 1.08
C GLN A 100 12.15 9.78 1.36
N ASP A 101 12.08 10.56 2.43
CA ASP A 101 13.12 11.51 2.85
C ASP A 101 14.21 10.89 3.73
N SER A 102 13.99 9.68 4.24
CA SER A 102 15.00 8.98 5.02
C SER A 102 16.25 8.73 4.16
N SER A 103 17.41 8.81 4.79
CA SER A 103 18.68 8.51 4.11
C SER A 103 18.84 7.01 3.88
N GLU A 104 18.47 6.20 4.88
CA GLU A 104 18.47 4.75 4.83
C GLU A 104 17.28 4.19 5.60
N CYS A 105 16.63 3.17 5.02
CA CYS A 105 15.62 2.36 5.69
C CYS A 105 16.20 1.00 6.09
N TYR A 106 16.20 0.70 7.38
CA TYR A 106 16.60 -0.59 7.90
C TYR A 106 15.37 -1.49 8.04
N VAL A 107 15.38 -2.63 7.35
CA VAL A 107 14.31 -3.64 7.46
C VAL A 107 14.80 -4.78 8.35
N PHE A 108 14.12 -5.01 9.47
CA PHE A 108 14.39 -6.16 10.33
C PHE A 108 13.46 -7.32 9.99
N MET A 109 14.05 -8.37 9.40
CA MET A 109 13.40 -9.61 9.02
C MET A 109 13.52 -10.64 10.16
N ASP A 110 12.67 -10.49 11.17
CA ASP A 110 12.72 -11.31 12.40
C ASP A 110 12.52 -12.83 12.16
N ASP A 111 11.96 -13.21 11.01
CA ASP A 111 11.71 -14.59 10.61
C ASP A 111 12.69 -15.15 9.58
N CYS A 112 13.74 -14.38 9.25
CA CYS A 112 14.86 -14.83 8.45
C CYS A 112 16.08 -15.10 9.34
N ASP A 113 16.80 -16.19 9.06
CA ASP A 113 18.01 -16.59 9.76
C ASP A 113 19.29 -16.07 9.06
N GLY A 114 20.41 -16.21 9.76
CA GLY A 114 21.68 -15.55 9.45
C GLY A 114 22.47 -16.14 8.28
N ASN A 115 21.93 -16.10 7.07
CA ASN A 115 22.67 -16.38 5.83
C ASN A 115 22.48 -15.26 4.82
N THR A 116 23.56 -14.86 4.13
CA THR A 116 23.46 -13.93 2.99
C THR A 116 22.61 -14.57 1.91
N LEU A 117 21.71 -13.80 1.31
CA LEU A 117 20.87 -14.32 0.24
C LEU A 117 21.67 -14.40 -1.06
N PRO A 118 21.58 -15.52 -1.80
CA PRO A 118 22.19 -15.60 -3.12
C PRO A 118 21.55 -14.55 -4.05
N ARG A 119 22.34 -14.01 -4.97
CA ARG A 119 21.81 -13.16 -6.03
C ARG A 119 21.13 -14.03 -7.08
N VAL A 120 19.86 -13.76 -7.31
CA VAL A 120 19.06 -14.39 -8.38
C VAL A 120 18.61 -13.30 -9.32
N ASP A 121 19.03 -13.38 -10.59
CA ASP A 121 18.73 -12.34 -11.57
C ASP A 121 17.26 -12.39 -12.03
N GLU A 122 16.64 -13.57 -12.11
CA GLU A 122 15.25 -13.73 -12.56
C GLU A 122 14.53 -14.87 -11.82
N PHE A 123 13.26 -14.65 -11.47
CA PHE A 123 12.35 -15.65 -10.93
C PHE A 123 11.29 -15.99 -11.97
N ASP A 124 11.29 -17.23 -12.45
CA ASP A 124 10.35 -17.72 -13.45
C ASP A 124 9.32 -18.69 -12.86
N LYS A 125 8.19 -18.84 -13.56
CA LYS A 125 7.08 -19.73 -13.16
C LYS A 125 7.45 -21.22 -13.19
N ASP A 126 8.47 -21.60 -13.96
CA ASP A 126 8.93 -22.99 -14.05
C ASP A 126 10.01 -23.31 -13.00
N GLU A 127 10.26 -22.38 -12.06
CA GLU A 127 11.23 -22.48 -10.97
C GLU A 127 12.66 -22.82 -11.43
N ARG A 128 13.05 -22.42 -12.65
CA ARG A 128 14.40 -22.68 -13.17
C ARG A 128 15.49 -22.02 -12.33
N TRP A 129 15.16 -20.93 -11.63
CA TRP A 129 16.07 -20.29 -10.67
C TRP A 129 16.63 -21.29 -9.64
N LYS A 130 15.91 -22.37 -9.29
CA LYS A 130 16.40 -23.41 -8.36
C LYS A 130 17.51 -24.30 -8.94
N GLN A 131 17.66 -24.35 -10.26
CA GLN A 131 18.58 -25.28 -10.92
C GLN A 131 20.03 -24.90 -10.66
N GLY A 132 20.81 -25.87 -10.15
CA GLY A 132 22.24 -25.67 -9.85
C GLY A 132 22.52 -24.90 -8.55
N MET A 133 21.49 -24.47 -7.81
CA MET A 133 21.67 -23.88 -6.49
C MET A 133 21.75 -24.94 -5.38
N HIS A 134 22.49 -24.61 -4.33
CA HIS A 134 22.54 -25.45 -3.15
C HIS A 134 21.18 -25.43 -2.42
N VAL A 135 20.80 -26.56 -1.82
CA VAL A 135 19.49 -26.72 -1.16
C VAL A 135 19.25 -25.69 -0.04
N SER A 136 20.31 -25.28 0.67
CA SER A 136 20.22 -24.24 1.69
C SER A 136 19.88 -22.87 1.10
N ASP A 137 20.41 -22.55 -0.07
CA ASP A 137 20.21 -21.24 -0.71
C ASP A 137 18.77 -21.10 -1.20
N VAL A 138 18.24 -22.18 -1.77
CA VAL A 138 16.81 -22.27 -2.12
C VAL A 138 15.94 -22.12 -0.88
N ALA A 139 16.28 -22.80 0.22
CA ALA A 139 15.53 -22.68 1.48
C ALA A 139 15.57 -21.25 2.04
N ASN A 140 16.73 -20.57 2.00
CA ASN A 140 16.88 -19.20 2.47
C ASN A 140 16.03 -18.22 1.63
N ILE A 141 16.03 -18.37 0.29
CA ILE A 141 15.17 -17.60 -0.61
C ILE A 141 13.69 -17.82 -0.28
N GLU A 142 13.28 -19.07 -0.07
CA GLU A 142 11.90 -19.39 0.24
C GLU A 142 11.46 -18.83 1.59
N THR A 143 12.32 -18.88 2.62
CA THR A 143 12.08 -18.27 3.93
C THR A 143 11.91 -16.76 3.80
N PHE A 144 12.82 -16.08 3.09
CA PHE A 144 12.70 -14.65 2.82
C PHE A 144 11.39 -14.31 2.11
N SER A 145 11.08 -15.04 1.04
CA SER A 145 9.89 -14.78 0.20
C SER A 145 8.58 -14.98 0.94
N LYS A 146 8.56 -15.87 1.94
CA LYS A 146 7.39 -16.17 2.78
C LYS A 146 7.36 -15.35 4.08
N SER A 147 8.31 -14.42 4.26
CA SER A 147 8.38 -13.60 5.46
C SER A 147 7.09 -12.84 5.70
N ARG A 148 6.71 -12.72 6.98
CA ARG A 148 5.57 -11.91 7.43
C ARG A 148 5.69 -10.46 6.99
N TRP A 149 6.90 -9.95 6.78
CA TRP A 149 7.12 -8.57 6.36
C TRP A 149 6.41 -8.24 5.04
N PHE A 150 6.39 -9.17 4.07
CA PHE A 150 5.67 -8.98 2.80
C PHE A 150 4.14 -9.02 2.94
N LYS A 151 3.63 -9.57 4.06
CA LYS A 151 2.19 -9.70 4.34
C LYS A 151 1.62 -8.56 5.17
N ARG A 152 2.41 -7.58 5.61
CA ARG A 152 1.92 -6.44 6.39
C ARG A 152 1.50 -5.30 5.47
N GLY A 153 0.39 -4.63 5.76
CA GLY A 153 -0.09 -3.50 4.94
C GLY A 153 0.90 -2.34 4.89
N TRP A 154 1.41 -1.90 6.05
CA TRP A 154 2.27 -0.72 6.18
C TRP A 154 3.64 -0.88 5.52
N THR A 155 4.22 -2.10 5.53
CA THR A 155 5.52 -2.39 4.91
C THR A 155 5.53 -2.14 3.40
N LEU A 156 4.36 -2.00 2.78
CA LEU A 156 4.25 -1.58 1.39
C LEU A 156 4.84 -0.18 1.16
N GLN A 157 4.51 0.78 2.02
CA GLN A 157 5.10 2.13 1.95
C GLN A 157 6.57 2.10 2.34
N GLU A 158 6.93 1.25 3.30
CA GLU A 158 8.29 1.09 3.81
C GLU A 158 9.24 0.47 2.77
N LEU A 159 8.70 -0.33 1.83
CA LEU A 159 9.43 -0.85 0.66
C LEU A 159 9.58 0.20 -0.45
N LEU A 160 8.47 0.89 -0.75
CA LEU A 160 8.31 1.65 -1.98
C LEU A 160 8.76 3.11 -1.88
N ALA A 161 8.60 3.73 -0.72
CA ALA A 161 8.94 5.13 -0.54
C ALA A 161 10.45 5.42 -0.44
N PRO A 162 11.24 4.71 0.40
CA PRO A 162 12.65 5.04 0.60
C PRO A 162 13.48 4.67 -0.62
N ARG A 163 14.53 5.44 -0.91
CA ARG A 163 15.47 5.15 -2.01
C ARG A 163 16.39 3.98 -1.65
N GLU A 164 16.97 4.04 -0.45
CA GLU A 164 17.89 3.02 0.07
C GLU A 164 17.19 2.17 1.14
N VAL A 165 17.21 0.84 0.97
CA VAL A 165 16.67 -0.12 1.95
C VAL A 165 17.68 -1.24 2.15
N LEU A 166 17.97 -1.55 3.40
CA LEU A 166 18.90 -2.61 3.80
C LEU A 166 18.14 -3.64 4.63
N PHE A 167 18.16 -4.90 4.19
CA PHE A 167 17.45 -5.99 4.84
C PHE A 167 18.40 -6.72 5.78
N TYR A 168 18.03 -6.84 7.05
CA TYR A 168 18.80 -7.56 8.06
C TYR A 168 18.02 -8.75 8.61
N SER A 169 18.72 -9.85 8.85
CA SER A 169 18.15 -11.04 9.50
C SER A 169 17.81 -10.81 10.97
N SER A 170 17.25 -11.82 11.64
CA SER A 170 17.09 -11.84 13.11
C SER A 170 18.42 -11.81 13.89
N THR A 171 19.56 -12.05 13.23
CA THR A 171 20.90 -12.16 13.83
C THR A 171 21.86 -11.07 13.36
N ASP A 172 21.35 -9.90 12.99
CA ASP A 172 22.16 -8.74 12.54
C ASP A 172 22.96 -8.94 11.25
N LEU A 173 22.69 -9.99 10.48
CA LEU A 173 23.35 -10.19 9.19
C LEU A 173 22.64 -9.38 8.10
N LEU A 174 23.40 -8.61 7.32
CA LEU A 174 22.90 -7.98 6.10
C LEU A 174 22.58 -9.05 5.06
N LEU A 175 21.29 -9.17 4.72
CA LEU A 175 20.76 -10.08 3.71
C LEU A 175 20.97 -9.53 2.29
N GLY A 176 20.93 -8.20 2.16
CA GLY A 176 21.15 -7.48 0.91
C GLY A 176 20.42 -6.13 0.90
N THR A 177 20.72 -5.32 -0.11
CA THR A 177 20.06 -4.03 -0.37
C THR A 177 18.84 -4.19 -1.27
N LYS A 178 17.97 -3.17 -1.31
CA LYS A 178 16.84 -3.11 -2.25
C LYS A 178 17.25 -3.34 -3.70
N ALA A 179 18.39 -2.78 -4.10
CA ALA A 179 18.90 -2.90 -5.45
C ALA A 179 19.41 -4.32 -5.75
N GLU A 180 20.16 -4.92 -4.82
CA GLU A 180 20.68 -6.28 -4.98
C GLU A 180 19.58 -7.34 -4.97
N LEU A 181 18.53 -7.12 -4.18
CA LEU A 181 17.42 -8.06 -4.00
C LEU A 181 16.22 -7.76 -4.91
N ALA A 182 16.32 -6.85 -5.89
CA ALA A 182 15.18 -6.36 -6.66
C ALA A 182 14.31 -7.47 -7.27
N SER A 183 14.91 -8.49 -7.90
CA SER A 183 14.20 -9.64 -8.46
C SER A 183 13.49 -10.47 -7.39
N LEU A 184 14.15 -10.70 -6.25
CA LEU A 184 13.56 -11.44 -5.13
C LEU A 184 12.44 -10.65 -4.44
N LEU A 185 12.61 -9.34 -4.27
CA LEU A 185 11.58 -8.43 -3.76
C LEU A 185 10.38 -8.40 -4.69
N SER A 186 10.61 -8.37 -6.00
CA SER A 186 9.54 -8.42 -7.00
C SER A 186 8.76 -9.72 -6.92
N TYR A 187 9.47 -10.86 -6.86
CA TYR A 187 8.88 -12.18 -6.66
C TYR A 187 8.08 -12.28 -5.35
N SER A 188 8.62 -11.77 -4.25
CA SER A 188 8.02 -11.88 -2.91
C SER A 188 6.82 -10.96 -2.70
N SER A 189 6.85 -9.75 -3.28
CA SER A 189 5.82 -8.73 -3.10
C SER A 189 4.77 -8.69 -4.20
N GLY A 190 5.04 -9.29 -5.37
CA GLY A 190 4.19 -9.17 -6.56
C GLY A 190 4.24 -7.80 -7.23
N ILE A 191 5.25 -6.97 -6.90
CA ILE A 191 5.43 -5.62 -7.45
C ILE A 191 6.54 -5.65 -8.48
N ALA A 192 6.34 -5.06 -9.66
CA ALA A 192 7.37 -5.01 -10.68
C ALA A 192 8.61 -4.24 -10.21
N GLN A 193 9.80 -4.72 -10.62
CA GLN A 193 11.09 -4.14 -10.21
C GLN A 193 11.18 -2.64 -10.50
N GLU A 194 10.57 -2.18 -11.60
CA GLU A 194 10.54 -0.75 -11.98
C GLU A 194 9.96 0.14 -10.87
N TYR A 195 8.94 -0.33 -10.13
CA TYR A 195 8.33 0.43 -9.03
C TYR A 195 9.08 0.27 -7.71
N ILE A 196 9.78 -0.85 -7.50
CA ILE A 196 10.61 -1.09 -6.31
C ILE A 196 11.86 -0.21 -6.35
N LEU A 197 12.52 -0.15 -7.51
CA LEU A 197 13.77 0.56 -7.72
C LEU A 197 13.58 2.07 -7.90
N HIS A 198 12.41 2.51 -8.38
CA HIS A 198 12.14 3.91 -8.68
C HIS A 198 10.88 4.41 -7.94
N PRO A 199 11.03 4.91 -6.69
CA PRO A 199 9.91 5.47 -5.93
C PRO A 199 9.14 6.56 -6.70
N ASP A 200 9.84 7.37 -7.49
CA ASP A 200 9.23 8.43 -8.30
C ASP A 200 8.34 7.88 -9.43
N GLY A 201 8.57 6.63 -9.86
CA GLY A 201 7.83 5.93 -10.91
C GLY A 201 6.50 5.32 -10.45
N ILE A 202 6.26 5.18 -9.14
CA ILE A 202 5.02 4.58 -8.61
C ILE A 202 3.77 5.25 -9.18
N ARG A 203 3.80 6.57 -9.40
CA ARG A 203 2.66 7.34 -9.91
C ARG A 203 2.33 7.06 -11.38
N THR A 204 3.20 6.39 -12.12
CA THR A 204 2.94 5.99 -13.51
C THR A 204 2.13 4.69 -13.60
N ALA A 205 2.12 3.89 -12.52
CA ALA A 205 1.25 2.73 -12.42
C ALA A 205 -0.22 3.17 -12.40
N SER A 206 -1.08 2.39 -13.05
CA SER A 206 -2.52 2.61 -12.99
C SER A 206 -3.04 2.52 -11.55
N VAL A 207 -4.25 3.03 -11.32
CA VAL A 207 -4.91 2.85 -10.02
C VAL A 207 -5.09 1.37 -9.70
N ALA A 208 -5.37 0.54 -10.70
CA ALA A 208 -5.58 -0.89 -10.54
C ALA A 208 -4.32 -1.63 -10.09
N ILE A 209 -3.17 -1.31 -10.71
CA ILE A 209 -1.87 -1.89 -10.35
C ILE A 209 -1.49 -1.48 -8.93
N ARG A 210 -1.64 -0.20 -8.57
CA ARG A 210 -1.33 0.27 -7.22
C ARG A 210 -2.23 -0.36 -6.16
N MET A 211 -3.52 -0.55 -6.45
CA MET A 211 -4.44 -1.27 -5.56
C MET A 211 -4.05 -2.74 -5.39
N SER A 212 -3.60 -3.41 -6.46
CA SER A 212 -3.23 -4.83 -6.37
C SER A 212 -2.03 -5.09 -5.47
N TRP A 213 -1.17 -4.10 -5.22
CA TRP A 213 -0.03 -4.24 -4.29
C TRP A 213 -0.44 -4.49 -2.83
N ALA A 214 -1.68 -4.16 -2.47
CA ALA A 214 -2.25 -4.46 -1.16
C ALA A 214 -2.93 -5.83 -1.08
N TRP A 215 -3.12 -6.54 -2.21
CA TRP A 215 -3.93 -7.79 -2.28
C TRP A 215 -3.61 -8.77 -1.15
N ASP A 216 -2.42 -9.35 -1.12
CA ASP A 216 -2.12 -10.40 -0.15
C ASP A 216 -1.54 -9.84 1.17
N ARG A 217 -2.04 -8.68 1.61
CA ARG A 217 -1.57 -7.97 2.82
C ARG A 217 -2.65 -7.90 3.88
N THR A 218 -2.19 -7.87 5.12
CA THR A 218 -2.99 -7.90 6.35
C THR A 218 -2.61 -6.73 7.25
N THR A 219 -3.59 -6.24 8.00
CA THR A 219 -3.43 -5.15 8.96
C THR A 219 -4.06 -5.50 10.30
N THR A 220 -3.56 -4.90 11.38
CA THR A 220 -4.10 -5.14 12.73
C THR A 220 -5.46 -4.44 12.90
N ARG A 221 -5.59 -3.22 12.38
CA ARG A 221 -6.87 -2.52 12.27
C ARG A 221 -7.38 -2.65 10.84
N VAL A 222 -8.68 -2.93 10.68
CA VAL A 222 -9.27 -3.14 9.35
C VAL A 222 -9.16 -1.89 8.48
N GLU A 223 -9.22 -0.69 9.07
CA GLU A 223 -9.11 0.58 8.34
C GLU A 223 -7.74 0.78 7.69
N ASP A 224 -6.69 0.20 8.29
CA ASP A 224 -5.32 0.39 7.84
C ASP A 224 -5.06 -0.25 6.47
N ILE A 225 -5.91 -1.18 5.98
CA ILE A 225 -5.77 -1.71 4.62
C ILE A 225 -5.96 -0.61 3.56
N GLY A 226 -6.79 0.40 3.88
CA GLY A 226 -6.93 1.61 3.08
C GLY A 226 -5.87 2.65 3.44
N TYR A 227 -5.63 2.87 4.72
CA TYR A 227 -4.72 3.95 5.14
C TYR A 227 -3.26 3.67 4.77
N CYS A 228 -2.84 2.41 4.62
CA CYS A 228 -1.51 2.09 4.12
C CYS A 228 -1.30 2.42 2.63
N LEU A 229 -2.36 2.82 1.92
CA LEU A 229 -2.31 3.22 0.51
C LEU A 229 -2.21 4.74 0.31
N LEU A 230 -2.41 5.55 1.36
CA LEU A 230 -2.50 7.02 1.23
C LEU A 230 -1.27 7.61 0.53
N GLY A 231 -0.07 7.21 0.95
CA GLY A 231 1.19 7.66 0.36
C GLY A 231 1.40 7.22 -1.09
N ILE A 232 0.99 6.00 -1.43
CA ILE A 232 1.10 5.39 -2.76
C ILE A 232 0.22 6.13 -3.77
N PHE A 233 -0.94 6.60 -3.32
CA PHE A 233 -1.79 7.47 -4.12
C PHE A 233 -1.45 8.96 -3.97
N GLY A 234 -0.65 9.35 -2.98
CA GLY A 234 -0.38 10.74 -2.66
C GLY A 234 -1.63 11.51 -2.30
N ILE A 235 -2.51 10.89 -1.51
CA ILE A 235 -3.74 11.49 -1.01
C ILE A 235 -3.63 11.73 0.50
N ASN A 236 -4.39 12.71 0.99
CA ASN A 236 -4.48 13.02 2.41
C ASN A 236 -5.94 13.06 2.81
N MET A 237 -6.28 12.45 3.94
CA MET A 237 -7.66 12.42 4.43
C MET A 237 -7.73 12.23 5.95
N PRO A 238 -8.83 12.67 6.61
CA PRO A 238 -9.05 12.41 8.02
C PRO A 238 -9.17 10.92 8.31
N LEU A 239 -8.46 10.44 9.33
CA LEU A 239 -8.51 9.04 9.77
C LEU A 239 -9.63 8.85 10.80
N LEU A 240 -10.55 7.94 10.53
CA LEU A 240 -11.69 7.63 11.40
C LEU A 240 -11.65 6.16 11.81
N TYR A 241 -10.81 5.84 12.79
CA TYR A 241 -10.79 4.51 13.39
C TYR A 241 -12.11 4.16 14.06
N GLY A 242 -12.64 2.97 13.77
CA GLY A 242 -13.97 2.51 14.18
C GLY A 242 -15.00 2.52 13.05
N GLU A 243 -14.65 3.05 11.87
CA GLU A 243 -15.54 3.04 10.70
C GLU A 243 -15.53 1.71 9.93
N GLY A 244 -14.61 0.80 10.25
CA GLY A 244 -14.52 -0.52 9.65
C GLY A 244 -14.13 -0.47 8.16
N GLN A 245 -14.72 -1.35 7.35
CA GLN A 245 -14.45 -1.45 5.91
C GLN A 245 -14.81 -0.17 5.11
N ASN A 246 -15.60 0.74 5.70
CA ASN A 246 -15.92 2.02 5.05
C ASN A 246 -14.68 2.88 4.80
N ALA A 247 -13.60 2.71 5.59
CA ALA A 247 -12.33 3.39 5.38
C ALA A 247 -11.78 3.14 3.97
N PHE A 248 -11.83 1.89 3.50
CA PHE A 248 -11.34 1.50 2.18
C PHE A 248 -12.16 2.15 1.05
N GLN A 249 -13.47 2.28 1.23
CA GLN A 249 -14.32 2.99 0.28
C GLN A 249 -14.04 4.50 0.25
N ARG A 250 -13.79 5.11 1.42
CA ARG A 250 -13.39 6.52 1.47
C ARG A 250 -12.06 6.78 0.79
N VAL A 251 -11.09 5.88 0.94
CA VAL A 251 -9.83 5.92 0.19
C VAL A 251 -10.10 5.89 -1.32
N GLN A 252 -10.95 4.97 -1.80
CA GLN A 252 -11.36 4.94 -3.21
C GLN A 252 -12.04 6.23 -3.66
N HIS A 253 -12.89 6.84 -2.83
CA HIS A 253 -13.50 8.14 -3.13
C HIS A 253 -12.46 9.26 -3.29
N GLU A 254 -11.47 9.34 -2.40
CA GLU A 254 -10.40 10.35 -2.52
C GLU A 254 -9.50 10.10 -3.73
N ILE A 255 -9.28 8.84 -4.11
CA ILE A 255 -8.58 8.50 -5.35
C ILE A 255 -9.36 8.98 -6.57
N ILE A 256 -10.68 8.73 -6.64
CA ILE A 256 -11.54 9.21 -7.75
C ILE A 256 -11.52 10.74 -7.84
N ARG A 257 -11.46 11.42 -6.70
CA ARG A 257 -11.42 12.89 -6.66
C ARG A 257 -10.13 13.46 -7.24
N THR A 258 -9.03 12.72 -7.18
CA THR A 258 -7.68 13.20 -7.49
C THR A 258 -7.06 12.57 -8.75
N HIS A 259 -7.58 11.43 -9.20
CA HIS A 259 -7.06 10.65 -10.33
C HIS A 259 -8.13 10.41 -11.39
N VAL A 260 -7.78 10.64 -12.66
CA VAL A 260 -8.64 10.36 -13.83
C VAL A 260 -8.25 9.02 -14.44
N ASP A 261 -8.37 7.94 -13.66
CA ASP A 261 -8.09 6.56 -14.09
C ASP A 261 -9.26 5.64 -13.75
N LEU A 262 -9.99 5.22 -14.81
CA LEU A 262 -11.14 4.33 -14.72
C LEU A 262 -10.76 2.90 -14.32
N SER A 263 -9.46 2.57 -14.27
CA SER A 263 -9.02 1.28 -13.74
C SER A 263 -9.42 1.11 -12.26
N ILE A 264 -9.83 2.17 -11.56
CA ILE A 264 -10.41 2.04 -10.21
C ILE A 264 -11.71 1.21 -10.18
N PHE A 265 -12.39 1.05 -11.30
CA PHE A 265 -13.58 0.20 -11.40
C PHE A 265 -13.27 -1.24 -11.82
N ALA A 266 -11.99 -1.57 -11.97
CA ALA A 266 -11.51 -2.85 -12.48
C ALA A 266 -11.26 -3.89 -11.37
N TRP A 267 -11.97 -3.76 -10.24
CA TRP A 267 -11.95 -4.73 -9.15
C TRP A 267 -12.95 -5.86 -9.42
N GLY A 268 -12.62 -7.07 -8.97
CA GLY A 268 -13.52 -8.22 -9.04
C GLY A 268 -13.76 -8.77 -10.45
N ILE A 269 -12.85 -8.53 -11.41
CA ILE A 269 -12.95 -9.01 -12.82
C ILE A 269 -13.19 -10.52 -12.95
N HIS A 270 -12.82 -11.31 -11.94
CA HIS A 270 -13.02 -12.76 -11.91
C HIS A 270 -13.91 -13.25 -10.76
N LEU A 271 -14.53 -12.33 -10.02
CA LEU A 271 -15.46 -12.69 -8.95
C LEU A 271 -16.86 -12.89 -9.53
N GLN A 272 -17.54 -13.97 -9.12
CA GLN A 272 -18.99 -14.06 -9.29
C GLN A 272 -19.63 -13.00 -8.38
N GLN A 273 -19.84 -11.80 -8.92
CA GLN A 273 -20.43 -10.69 -8.18
C GLN A 273 -21.89 -11.04 -7.86
N PRO A 274 -22.35 -10.87 -6.60
CA PRO A 274 -23.78 -10.95 -6.29
C PRO A 274 -24.54 -9.86 -7.05
N ASP A 275 -25.83 -10.10 -7.34
CA ASP A 275 -26.71 -9.20 -8.12
C ASP A 275 -26.79 -7.75 -7.60
N HIS A 276 -26.32 -7.50 -6.38
CA HIS A 276 -26.29 -6.18 -5.72
C HIS A 276 -24.92 -5.90 -5.06
N CYS A 277 -23.95 -5.44 -5.85
CA CYS A 277 -22.68 -4.90 -5.35
C CYS A 277 -22.67 -3.35 -5.37
N SER A 278 -21.81 -2.75 -4.54
CA SER A 278 -21.48 -1.32 -4.69
C SER A 278 -20.63 -1.14 -5.94
N ILE A 279 -20.58 0.07 -6.49
CA ILE A 279 -19.64 0.41 -7.59
C ILE A 279 -18.16 0.38 -7.12
N LEU A 280 -17.93 0.59 -5.83
CA LEU A 280 -16.61 0.54 -5.21
C LEU A 280 -16.44 -0.76 -4.44
N ALA A 281 -15.20 -1.27 -4.41
CA ALA A 281 -14.87 -2.45 -3.64
C ALA A 281 -15.24 -2.23 -2.17
N ARG A 282 -16.15 -3.07 -1.65
CA ARG A 282 -16.54 -3.09 -0.23
C ARG A 282 -15.60 -3.95 0.61
N ASP A 283 -15.14 -5.03 0.01
CA ASP A 283 -14.29 -6.02 0.66
C ASP A 283 -12.81 -5.73 0.40
N GLU A 284 -11.96 -6.45 1.12
CA GLU A 284 -10.51 -6.31 1.26
C GLU A 284 -9.77 -6.16 -0.08
N SER A 285 -8.46 -5.93 0.00
CA SER A 285 -7.58 -5.88 -1.17
C SER A 285 -7.69 -7.13 -2.07
N SER A 286 -8.21 -8.24 -1.54
CA SER A 286 -9.31 -9.01 -2.15
C SER A 286 -9.41 -9.03 -3.67
N ALA A 287 -10.26 -8.08 -4.05
CA ALA A 287 -10.84 -7.96 -5.36
C ALA A 287 -9.83 -7.50 -6.43
N TRP A 288 -8.62 -7.12 -6.03
CA TRP A 288 -7.59 -6.56 -6.91
C TRP A 288 -6.52 -7.59 -7.31
N ALA A 289 -6.70 -8.85 -6.91
CA ALA A 289 -5.78 -9.96 -7.20
C ALA A 289 -5.32 -10.09 -8.65
N HIS A 290 -6.21 -9.75 -9.58
CA HIS A 290 -6.03 -9.93 -11.01
C HIS A 290 -5.90 -8.61 -11.77
N SER A 291 -5.59 -7.54 -11.03
CA SER A 291 -5.53 -6.18 -11.54
C SER A 291 -4.08 -5.69 -11.76
N ALA A 292 -3.09 -6.53 -11.46
CA ALA A 292 -1.65 -6.22 -11.49
C ALA A 292 -1.08 -5.92 -12.89
N ASP A 293 -1.79 -6.28 -13.96
CA ASP A 293 -1.37 -6.04 -15.36
C ASP A 293 -2.27 -5.01 -16.08
N LEU A 294 -3.18 -4.36 -15.35
CA LEU A 294 -4.15 -3.45 -15.96
C LEU A 294 -3.52 -2.08 -16.20
N ALA A 295 -3.23 -1.78 -17.47
CA ALA A 295 -2.82 -0.45 -17.87
C ALA A 295 -3.88 0.62 -17.52
N SER A 296 -3.42 1.86 -17.31
CA SER A 296 -4.29 2.99 -16.99
C SER A 296 -5.38 3.14 -18.06
N LEU A 297 -6.61 3.39 -17.60
CA LEU A 297 -7.77 3.51 -18.46
C LEU A 297 -8.36 4.90 -18.30
N THR A 298 -7.96 5.82 -19.17
CA THR A 298 -8.61 7.13 -19.25
C THR A 298 -9.96 7.01 -19.95
N TYR A 299 -10.80 8.04 -19.82
CA TYR A 299 -12.08 8.10 -20.52
C TYR A 299 -11.92 8.01 -22.06
N GLU A 300 -10.92 8.70 -22.61
CA GLU A 300 -10.63 8.69 -24.05
C GLU A 300 -10.22 7.29 -24.52
N THR A 301 -9.31 6.63 -23.79
CA THR A 301 -8.86 5.29 -24.15
C THR A 301 -9.94 4.23 -23.94
N ALA A 302 -10.82 4.40 -22.94
CA ALA A 302 -12.01 3.55 -22.76
C ALA A 302 -12.99 3.71 -23.92
N ALA A 303 -13.29 4.94 -24.33
CA ALA A 303 -14.18 5.22 -25.44
C ALA A 303 -13.66 4.65 -26.76
N GLU A 304 -12.35 4.79 -27.02
CA GLU A 304 -11.69 4.18 -28.18
C GLU A 304 -11.75 2.65 -28.16
N LYS A 305 -11.45 2.03 -27.00
CA LYS A 305 -11.54 0.56 -26.85
C LYS A 305 -12.98 0.08 -27.08
N ALA A 306 -13.96 0.77 -26.54
CA ALA A 306 -15.38 0.44 -26.73
C ALA A 306 -15.80 0.60 -28.21
N ALA A 307 -15.36 1.66 -28.89
CA ALA A 307 -15.63 1.86 -30.31
C ALA A 307 -15.00 0.77 -31.20
N ARG A 308 -13.75 0.39 -30.92
CA ARG A 308 -13.10 -0.74 -31.60
C ARG A 308 -13.86 -2.05 -31.38
N HIS A 309 -14.32 -2.29 -30.15
CA HIS A 309 -15.10 -3.49 -29.83
C HIS A 309 -16.46 -3.49 -30.52
N ALA A 310 -17.21 -2.39 -30.48
CA ALA A 310 -18.49 -2.24 -31.19
C ALA A 310 -18.32 -2.42 -32.71
N SER A 311 -17.26 -1.84 -33.28
CA SER A 311 -16.90 -2.01 -34.69
C SER A 311 -16.64 -3.47 -35.05
N SER A 312 -16.06 -4.27 -34.14
CA SER A 312 -15.85 -5.71 -34.35
C SER A 312 -17.14 -6.52 -34.46
N TYR A 313 -18.27 -5.98 -33.97
CA TYR A 313 -19.62 -6.53 -34.15
C TYR A 313 -20.41 -5.84 -35.28
N GLY A 314 -19.75 -5.01 -36.10
CA GLY A 314 -20.39 -4.28 -37.21
C GLY A 314 -21.24 -3.08 -36.77
N ILE A 315 -21.08 -2.61 -35.54
CA ILE A 315 -21.77 -1.41 -35.03
C ILE A 315 -20.90 -0.20 -35.34
N ASP A 316 -21.30 0.58 -36.35
CA ASP A 316 -20.62 1.83 -36.71
C ASP A 316 -20.88 2.88 -35.63
N SER A 317 -19.85 3.14 -34.84
CA SER A 317 -19.90 4.08 -33.72
C SER A 317 -18.55 4.75 -33.58
N ASP A 318 -18.52 6.07 -33.74
CA ASP A 318 -17.30 6.82 -33.46
C ASP A 318 -17.04 6.83 -31.95
N ALA A 319 -15.76 6.88 -31.55
CA ALA A 319 -15.36 6.89 -30.15
C ALA A 319 -15.98 8.06 -29.38
N LYS A 320 -16.28 9.18 -30.05
CA LYS A 320 -16.91 10.36 -29.44
C LYS A 320 -18.40 10.15 -29.12
N THR A 321 -19.07 9.26 -29.84
CA THR A 321 -20.51 8.96 -29.71
C THR A 321 -20.77 7.98 -28.58
N ILE A 322 -19.92 6.96 -28.41
CA ILE A 322 -20.01 6.02 -27.26
C ILE A 322 -19.71 6.74 -25.94
N ALA A 323 -18.83 7.73 -25.96
CA ALA A 323 -18.43 8.46 -24.76
C ALA A 323 -19.53 9.40 -24.26
N ARG A 324 -20.36 10.00 -25.14
CA ARG A 324 -21.34 11.02 -24.77
C ARG A 324 -22.53 10.47 -23.97
N VAL A 325 -22.38 10.36 -22.66
CA VAL A 325 -23.45 10.69 -21.71
C VAL A 325 -23.26 12.16 -21.34
N ASN A 326 -23.70 13.06 -22.22
CA ASN A 326 -23.76 14.47 -21.87
C ASN A 326 -24.85 14.65 -20.81
N TRP A 327 -24.45 14.97 -19.58
CA TRP A 327 -25.33 15.69 -18.65
C TRP A 327 -25.47 17.12 -19.18
N ALA A 328 -26.25 17.27 -20.25
CA ALA A 328 -26.64 18.57 -20.75
C ALA A 328 -27.62 19.17 -19.74
N GLY A 329 -27.08 19.86 -18.74
CA GLY A 329 -27.84 20.86 -18.00
C GLY A 329 -28.32 21.92 -18.97
N GLN A 330 -29.61 21.87 -19.30
CA GLN A 330 -30.55 23.00 -19.30
C GLN A 330 -31.81 22.63 -20.09
N THR A 331 -32.81 22.12 -19.37
CA THR A 331 -34.19 22.48 -19.66
C THR A 331 -34.92 22.42 -18.32
N PRO A 332 -35.45 23.55 -17.79
CA PRO A 332 -36.27 23.48 -16.60
C PRO A 332 -37.48 22.62 -16.94
N LEU A 333 -37.68 21.55 -16.17
CA LEU A 333 -38.89 20.73 -16.18
C LEU A 333 -40.09 21.67 -16.03
N ARG A 334 -40.69 22.09 -17.15
CA ARG A 334 -42.05 22.63 -17.13
C ARG A 334 -42.92 21.49 -16.61
N ARG A 335 -43.52 21.71 -15.43
CA ARG A 335 -44.71 21.00 -14.98
C ARG A 335 -45.66 20.91 -16.18
N ARG A 336 -45.79 19.73 -16.78
CA ARG A 336 -46.92 19.42 -17.65
C ARG A 336 -47.97 18.78 -16.78
N GLU A 337 -49.08 19.49 -16.73
CA GLU A 337 -50.35 19.18 -16.10
C GLU A 337 -50.76 17.73 -16.38
N TYR A 338 -51.06 17.01 -15.30
CA TYR A 338 -51.95 15.86 -15.38
C TYR A 338 -53.35 16.40 -15.70
N ALA A 339 -53.78 16.29 -16.95
CA ALA A 339 -55.17 16.46 -17.33
C ALA A 339 -55.54 15.47 -18.44
N ASN A 340 -56.42 14.54 -18.07
CA ASN A 340 -57.38 13.83 -18.91
C ASN A 340 -56.84 12.97 -20.08
N LYS A 341 -56.64 11.68 -19.80
CA LYS A 341 -57.12 10.60 -20.69
C LYS A 341 -57.72 9.47 -19.85
N GLU A 342 -59.03 9.34 -19.92
CA GLU A 342 -59.80 8.19 -19.45
C GLU A 342 -59.28 6.91 -20.11
N ILE A 343 -59.00 5.89 -19.30
CA ILE A 343 -58.69 4.54 -19.77
C ILE A 343 -59.99 3.74 -19.67
N SER A 344 -60.61 3.42 -20.80
CA SER A 344 -61.72 2.48 -20.87
C SER A 344 -61.20 1.05 -20.90
N TRP A 345 -61.53 0.26 -19.89
CA TRP A 345 -61.31 -1.19 -19.88
C TRP A 345 -62.39 -1.89 -20.71
N LYS A 346 -61.98 -2.66 -21.73
CA LYS A 346 -62.82 -3.71 -22.32
C LYS A 346 -62.19 -5.06 -22.02
N SER A 347 -62.85 -5.81 -21.15
CA SER A 347 -62.68 -7.26 -21.01
C SER A 347 -63.31 -7.96 -22.20
N SER A 348 -62.62 -8.95 -22.76
CA SER A 348 -63.23 -9.92 -23.66
C SER A 348 -62.72 -11.31 -23.28
N THR A 349 -63.52 -11.99 -22.47
CA THR A 349 -63.62 -13.45 -22.42
C THR A 349 -64.59 -13.90 -23.49
N SER A 350 -64.17 -14.85 -24.32
CA SER A 350 -65.00 -15.88 -24.94
C SER A 350 -64.13 -17.08 -25.22
#